data_AF-A0A0G0C4F6-F1
#
_entry.id   AF-A0A0G0C4F6-F1
#
_cell.length_a   1.000
_cell.length_b   1.000
_cell.length_c   1.000
_cell.angle_alpha   90.00
_cell.angle_beta   90.00
_cell.angle_gamma   90.00
#
_symmetry.space_group_name_H-M   'P 1'
#
loop_
_entity.id
_entity.type
_entity.pdbx_description
1 polymer ?
#
loop_
_entity_poly.entity_id
_entity_poly.type
_entity_poly.pdbx_seq_one_letter_code
_entity_poly.pdbx_strand_id
1 'polypeptide(L)'
;MANKKFTILGALILFSLTFSACFQNIEPENQSPTEIIDKTEQTLSGTLKYLGSIGYKNAHYFLQLADDSVIYVIYDDNRLTQFQDLPVDVTGFFAQKENDNGDKAIFAIEKISLAQKETENSDTKNTNQIYEYLNPVLGVKFKFNSHWVLKTETTVSVTLRYENFSTTDNPESISALPFFSINLLPDTLDVNSEEDQNQPNDAENTTSFSPLYQYVLAKNPNTALYEVKIGPDNLNGVKVESSNFNTTVYLQRIKQIYRLEFQNPNSAQFVNVKNDFSDLLNNFQFIAINASAPSQTTEITNNNQTDSSISNSLANNNAEENTPQTSNPEPSTPEITNYDYDNLIKQISTSFNTVFSDFIKGDFKILRYEFIKNKSYAYVVYQDEEGMKKILLSYDPSNSSILKEEAYYQEGSTTDWTLSNGTDSVTNDQKEIYEISSEGQTTKTLDLQEGYSFFESQTYGFKMQYPKSWYFSSLGAGSYGFADQPIENSNQILTLKIVSGSIEDNISKTQTSADLTILYAKRNDTESYELSGPGKYKDQMQIMIESIVNKN
;
A
#
# COMPACT_ATOMS: atom_id res chain seq x y z
N MET A 1 -1.74 74.93 24.86
CA MET A 1 -0.71 73.87 24.83
C MET A 1 -1.01 72.96 23.65
N ALA A 2 0.05 72.57 22.94
CA ALA A 2 0.05 72.26 21.51
C ALA A 2 -0.45 70.85 21.16
N ASN A 3 -1.33 70.77 20.16
CA ASN A 3 -1.65 69.54 19.42
C ASN A 3 -0.71 69.46 18.20
N LYS A 4 0.15 68.43 18.15
CA LYS A 4 0.96 68.10 16.97
C LYS A 4 0.17 67.18 16.06
N LYS A 5 -0.15 67.66 14.85
CA LYS A 5 -0.63 66.85 13.71
C LYS A 5 0.59 66.34 12.94
N PHE A 6 0.67 65.02 12.74
CA PHE A 6 1.61 64.39 11.82
C PHE A 6 1.01 64.40 10.41
N THR A 7 1.72 64.98 9.45
CA THR A 7 1.39 64.95 8.02
C THR A 7 2.47 64.09 7.37
N ILE A 8 2.11 62.95 6.77
CA ILE A 8 3.01 62.16 5.94
C ILE A 8 2.63 62.42 4.48
N LEU A 9 3.54 63.08 3.79
CA LEU A 9 3.54 63.37 2.36
C LEU A 9 4.51 62.36 1.73
N GLY A 10 4.00 61.37 0.99
CA GLY A 10 4.79 60.39 0.25
C GLY A 10 4.51 60.51 -1.23
N ALA A 11 5.51 60.98 -1.98
CA ALA A 11 5.44 61.35 -3.39
C ALA A 11 5.22 60.16 -4.32
N LEU A 12 4.25 60.31 -5.23
CA LEU A 12 4.00 59.45 -6.37
C LEU A 12 4.92 59.90 -7.52
N ILE A 13 5.98 59.16 -7.82
CA ILE A 13 6.83 59.39 -8.99
C ILE A 13 6.26 58.59 -10.16
N LEU A 14 5.54 59.28 -11.05
CA LEU A 14 5.28 58.81 -12.41
C LEU A 14 6.58 58.94 -13.22
N PHE A 15 7.15 57.82 -13.64
CA PHE A 15 8.18 57.79 -14.67
C PHE A 15 7.54 57.30 -15.98
N SER A 16 7.22 58.25 -16.85
CA SER A 16 6.88 58.02 -18.25
C SER A 16 8.17 57.74 -19.04
N LEU A 17 8.35 56.51 -19.53
CA LEU A 17 9.30 56.22 -20.59
C LEU A 17 8.57 55.59 -21.77
N THR A 18 8.39 56.41 -22.79
CA THR A 18 8.10 56.05 -24.16
C THR A 18 9.28 55.25 -24.72
N PHE A 19 9.07 53.99 -25.13
CA PHE A 19 10.00 53.30 -26.01
C PHE A 19 9.39 53.18 -27.40
N SER A 20 10.03 53.90 -28.33
CA SER A 20 9.86 53.79 -29.77
C SER A 20 10.14 52.37 -30.26
N ALA A 21 9.32 51.95 -31.22
CA ALA A 21 9.60 50.83 -32.10
C ALA A 21 10.88 51.07 -32.92
N CYS A 22 11.89 50.23 -32.70
CA CYS A 22 12.93 49.94 -33.68
C CYS A 22 12.93 48.43 -33.91
N PHE A 23 12.30 48.01 -35.00
CA PHE A 23 12.55 46.72 -35.62
C PHE A 23 14.02 46.69 -36.08
N GLN A 24 14.88 46.01 -35.33
CA GLN A 24 16.16 45.53 -35.85
C GLN A 24 16.00 44.05 -36.18
N ASN A 25 16.36 43.70 -37.41
CA ASN A 25 16.54 42.34 -37.88
C ASN A 25 17.38 41.56 -36.87
N ILE A 26 16.75 40.55 -36.24
CA ILE A 26 17.47 39.52 -35.52
C ILE A 26 18.08 38.62 -36.59
N GLU A 27 19.38 38.76 -36.76
CA GLU A 27 20.26 37.78 -37.40
C GLU A 27 20.00 36.41 -36.74
N PRO A 28 19.80 35.32 -37.50
CA PRO A 28 19.58 34.01 -36.89
C PRO A 28 20.81 33.65 -36.06
N GLU A 29 20.58 33.62 -34.75
CA GLU A 29 21.56 33.29 -33.74
C GLU A 29 22.13 31.91 -34.05
N ASN A 30 23.44 31.89 -34.16
CA ASN A 30 24.33 30.75 -34.34
C ASN A 30 23.79 29.53 -33.57
N GLN A 31 23.18 28.57 -34.28
CA GLN A 31 22.93 27.25 -33.71
C GLN A 31 24.28 26.68 -33.30
N SER A 32 24.51 26.61 -31.99
CA SER A 32 25.65 25.92 -31.40
C SER A 32 25.80 24.58 -32.12
N PRO A 33 27.02 24.22 -32.57
CA PRO A 33 27.23 22.98 -33.30
C PRO A 33 26.63 21.85 -32.47
N THR A 34 25.63 21.17 -33.03
CA THR A 34 25.05 19.97 -32.43
C THR A 34 26.20 19.02 -32.27
N GLU A 35 26.70 18.89 -31.05
CA GLU A 35 27.80 18.00 -30.73
C GLU A 35 27.34 16.61 -31.21
N ILE A 36 28.04 16.08 -32.21
CA ILE A 36 27.72 14.76 -32.75
C ILE A 36 28.12 13.79 -31.65
N ILE A 37 27.18 13.46 -30.77
CA ILE A 37 27.39 12.47 -29.73
C ILE A 37 27.48 11.13 -30.45
N ASP A 38 28.68 10.55 -30.42
CA ASP A 38 28.95 9.21 -30.91
C ASP A 38 28.01 8.24 -30.18
N LYS A 39 27.03 7.68 -30.90
CA LYS A 39 26.08 6.68 -30.42
C LYS A 39 26.76 5.31 -30.34
N THR A 40 27.82 5.24 -29.55
CA THR A 40 28.45 3.98 -29.22
C THR A 40 27.63 3.31 -28.12
N GLU A 41 27.05 2.15 -28.44
CA GLU A 41 26.31 1.32 -27.49
C GLU A 41 27.24 0.85 -26.36
N GLN A 42 26.75 0.93 -25.12
CA GLN A 42 27.46 0.54 -23.91
C GLN A 42 26.50 -0.21 -22.99
N THR A 43 27.04 -1.06 -22.12
CA THR A 43 26.30 -1.69 -21.03
C THR A 43 26.82 -1.15 -19.70
N LEU A 44 25.91 -0.70 -18.85
CA LEU A 44 26.19 -0.20 -17.51
C LEU A 44 25.48 -1.10 -16.50
N SER A 45 26.17 -1.40 -15.39
CA SER A 45 25.62 -2.21 -14.30
C SER A 45 25.45 -1.37 -13.06
N GLY A 46 24.28 -1.41 -12.43
CA GLY A 46 23.99 -0.63 -11.23
C GLY A 46 22.63 -0.95 -10.63
N THR A 47 22.23 -0.20 -9.61
CA THR A 47 20.89 -0.30 -9.04
C THR A 47 19.99 0.77 -9.63
N LEU A 48 18.86 0.36 -10.22
CA LEU A 48 17.90 1.32 -10.77
C LEU A 48 17.08 1.93 -9.64
N LYS A 49 17.03 3.26 -9.56
CA LYS A 49 16.30 4.03 -8.55
C LYS A 49 15.31 4.98 -9.21
N TYR A 50 14.19 5.24 -8.54
CA TYR A 50 13.15 6.15 -9.02
C TYR A 50 13.35 7.56 -8.42
N LEU A 51 13.23 8.60 -9.25
CA LEU A 51 13.36 10.01 -8.83
C LEU A 51 12.05 10.59 -8.31
N GLY A 52 10.94 9.87 -8.43
CA GLY A 52 9.63 10.44 -8.16
C GLY A 52 9.09 11.29 -9.31
N SER A 53 8.19 12.21 -8.96
CA SER A 53 7.57 13.17 -9.87
C SER A 53 8.51 14.29 -10.36
N ILE A 54 9.70 14.42 -9.75
CA ILE A 54 10.71 15.40 -10.13
C ILE A 54 11.68 14.75 -11.13
N GLY A 55 11.34 14.83 -12.42
CA GLY A 55 12.22 14.35 -13.48
C GLY A 55 13.40 15.29 -13.74
N TYR A 56 14.53 14.75 -14.20
CA TYR A 56 15.66 15.53 -14.73
C TYR A 56 15.73 15.37 -16.25
N LYS A 57 15.47 16.43 -17.01
CA LYS A 57 15.51 16.41 -18.50
C LYS A 57 14.77 15.18 -19.09
N ASN A 58 13.56 14.91 -18.59
CA ASN A 58 12.69 13.76 -18.92
C ASN A 58 13.09 12.38 -18.34
N ALA A 59 14.22 12.28 -17.63
CA ALA A 59 14.54 11.08 -16.86
C ALA A 59 13.78 11.06 -15.54
N HIS A 60 13.03 9.98 -15.30
CA HIS A 60 12.34 9.71 -14.03
C HIS A 60 13.05 8.68 -13.17
N TYR A 61 14.13 8.10 -13.69
CA TYR A 61 14.94 7.10 -13.00
C TYR A 61 16.41 7.49 -13.09
N PHE A 62 17.21 6.94 -12.18
CA PHE A 62 18.66 6.96 -12.27
C PHE A 62 19.23 5.59 -11.97
N LEU A 63 20.39 5.31 -12.55
CA LEU A 63 21.20 4.15 -12.25
C LEU A 63 22.30 4.59 -11.27
N GLN A 64 22.30 4.00 -10.08
CA GLN A 64 23.40 4.14 -9.11
C GLN A 64 24.43 3.05 -9.40
N LEU A 65 25.61 3.44 -9.85
CA LEU A 65 26.72 2.52 -10.13
C LEU A 65 27.38 2.05 -8.81
N ALA A 66 28.28 1.07 -8.91
CA ALA A 66 28.98 0.50 -7.76
C ALA A 66 29.91 1.49 -7.04
N ASP A 67 30.32 2.56 -7.69
CA ASP A 67 31.12 3.66 -7.13
C ASP A 67 30.28 4.82 -6.60
N ASP A 68 28.97 4.59 -6.40
CA ASP A 68 27.95 5.57 -6.00
C ASP A 68 27.73 6.72 -7.00
N SER A 69 28.34 6.67 -8.19
CA SER A 69 28.03 7.63 -9.25
C SER A 69 26.61 7.41 -9.79
N VAL A 70 25.99 8.51 -10.20
CA VAL A 70 24.58 8.55 -10.61
C VAL A 70 24.50 8.92 -12.08
N ILE A 71 23.83 8.06 -12.86
CA ILE A 71 23.54 8.29 -14.27
C ILE A 71 22.02 8.34 -14.44
N TYR A 72 21.49 9.44 -14.98
CA TYR A 72 20.07 9.55 -15.26
C TYR A 72 19.71 8.69 -16.46
N VAL A 73 18.59 7.97 -16.39
CA VAL A 73 18.19 7.07 -17.47
C VAL A 73 16.85 7.45 -18.06
N ILE A 74 16.76 7.38 -19.39
CA ILE A 74 15.52 7.50 -20.14
C ILE A 74 15.25 6.18 -20.85
N TYR A 75 14.01 5.72 -20.80
CA TYR A 75 13.54 4.54 -21.50
C TYR A 75 12.17 4.83 -22.08
N ASP A 76 11.99 4.53 -23.37
CA ASP A 76 10.72 4.79 -24.06
C ASP A 76 9.59 3.84 -23.61
N ASP A 77 9.94 2.82 -22.82
CA ASP A 77 9.05 1.77 -22.36
C ASP A 77 8.81 1.89 -20.85
N ASN A 78 7.55 1.76 -20.44
CA ASN A 78 7.07 1.92 -19.07
C ASN A 78 7.44 0.76 -18.13
N ARG A 79 8.20 -0.23 -18.61
CA ARG A 79 8.66 -1.37 -17.81
C ARG A 79 9.72 -1.05 -16.74
N LEU A 80 10.29 0.15 -16.68
CA LEU A 80 11.32 0.47 -15.67
C LEU A 80 10.86 0.24 -14.23
N THR A 81 9.57 0.41 -13.94
CA THR A 81 8.99 0.18 -12.59
C THR A 81 9.24 -1.23 -12.07
N GLN A 82 9.25 -2.24 -12.93
CA GLN A 82 9.48 -3.64 -12.50
C GLN A 82 10.93 -3.91 -12.08
N PHE A 83 11.85 -3.00 -12.42
CA PHE A 83 13.27 -3.09 -12.10
C PHE A 83 13.68 -2.15 -10.96
N GLN A 84 12.73 -1.43 -10.36
CA GLN A 84 13.01 -0.46 -9.32
C GLN A 84 13.66 -1.13 -8.10
N ASP A 85 14.72 -0.52 -7.60
CA ASP A 85 15.53 -0.98 -6.46
C ASP A 85 16.24 -2.33 -6.69
N LEU A 86 16.30 -2.81 -7.93
CA LEU A 86 16.99 -4.04 -8.31
C LEU A 86 18.32 -3.75 -9.00
N PRO A 87 19.33 -4.64 -8.84
CA PRO A 87 20.55 -4.59 -9.64
C PRO A 87 20.23 -4.99 -11.08
N VAL A 88 20.64 -4.15 -12.03
CA VAL A 88 20.35 -4.29 -13.46
C VAL A 88 21.57 -4.04 -14.32
N ASP A 89 21.58 -4.68 -15.48
CA ASP A 89 22.42 -4.32 -16.61
C ASP A 89 21.54 -3.55 -17.61
N VAL A 90 21.90 -2.30 -17.88
CA VAL A 90 21.25 -1.47 -18.89
C VAL A 90 22.18 -1.29 -20.09
N THR A 91 21.71 -1.65 -21.28
CA THR A 91 22.41 -1.47 -22.55
C THR A 91 21.75 -0.35 -23.33
N GLY A 92 22.55 0.56 -23.89
CA GLY A 92 22.08 1.73 -24.62
C GLY A 92 23.21 2.71 -24.92
N PHE A 93 22.92 4.00 -25.01
CA PHE A 93 23.93 5.01 -25.33
C PHE A 93 23.74 6.30 -24.52
N PHE A 94 24.81 7.06 -24.31
CA PHE A 94 24.70 8.38 -23.68
C PHE A 94 24.00 9.37 -24.62
N ALA A 95 22.82 9.86 -24.22
CA ALA A 95 22.16 10.98 -24.86
C ALA A 95 22.79 12.33 -24.45
N GLN A 96 23.46 12.36 -23.30
CA GLN A 96 24.22 13.50 -22.79
C GLN A 96 25.35 12.96 -21.88
N LYS A 97 26.59 13.41 -22.08
CA LYS A 97 27.69 13.13 -21.12
C LYS A 97 27.76 14.22 -20.07
N GLU A 98 28.33 13.91 -18.91
CA GLU A 98 28.60 14.94 -17.89
C GLU A 98 29.55 15.99 -18.49
N ASN A 99 29.26 17.27 -18.24
CA ASN A 99 30.04 18.40 -18.74
C ASN A 99 30.50 19.31 -17.60
N ASP A 100 31.48 20.18 -17.88
CA ASP A 100 32.06 21.11 -16.89
C ASP A 100 31.05 22.15 -16.36
N ASN A 101 29.88 22.28 -17.00
CA ASN A 101 28.80 23.16 -16.55
C ASN A 101 27.91 22.51 -15.47
N GLY A 102 28.22 21.28 -15.05
CA GLY A 102 27.49 20.54 -14.02
C GLY A 102 26.24 19.83 -14.54
N ASP A 103 26.03 19.74 -15.85
CA ASP A 103 25.00 18.88 -16.41
C ASP A 103 25.32 17.41 -16.14
N LYS A 104 24.31 16.66 -15.68
CA LYS A 104 24.48 15.24 -15.34
C LYS A 104 24.39 14.36 -16.58
N ALA A 105 25.05 13.21 -16.55
CA ALA A 105 24.99 12.26 -17.65
C ALA A 105 23.55 11.69 -17.81
N ILE A 106 23.08 11.58 -19.05
CA ILE A 106 21.81 10.97 -19.43
C ILE A 106 22.09 9.79 -20.36
N PHE A 107 21.56 8.63 -20.00
CA PHE A 107 21.72 7.39 -20.73
C PHE A 107 20.37 6.92 -21.27
N ALA A 108 20.27 6.79 -22.59
CA ALA A 108 19.09 6.25 -23.25
C ALA A 108 19.20 4.73 -23.28
N ILE A 109 18.30 4.06 -22.57
CA ILE A 109 18.25 2.61 -22.48
C ILE A 109 17.61 2.06 -23.76
N GLU A 110 18.22 1.05 -24.37
CA GLU A 110 17.60 0.23 -25.41
C GLU A 110 17.15 -1.12 -24.84
N LYS A 111 17.95 -1.68 -23.91
CA LYS A 111 17.67 -2.95 -23.25
C LYS A 111 17.99 -2.87 -21.76
N ILE A 112 17.16 -3.49 -20.94
CA ILE A 112 17.37 -3.65 -19.51
C ILE A 112 17.15 -5.11 -19.13
N SER A 113 18.04 -5.66 -18.31
CA SER A 113 17.90 -6.98 -17.71
C SER A 113 18.33 -6.94 -16.26
N LEU A 114 17.79 -7.83 -15.42
CA LEU A 114 18.34 -8.05 -14.09
C LEU A 114 19.80 -8.47 -14.24
N ALA A 115 20.70 -7.81 -13.50
CA ALA A 115 22.10 -8.16 -13.52
C ALA A 115 22.19 -9.63 -13.10
N GLN A 116 22.81 -10.46 -13.94
CA GLN A 116 23.12 -11.82 -13.54
C GLN A 116 24.11 -11.67 -12.38
N LYS A 117 23.64 -11.93 -11.15
CA LYS A 117 24.53 -12.13 -10.02
C LYS A 117 25.55 -13.15 -10.51
N GLU A 118 26.80 -12.73 -10.75
CA GLU A 118 27.87 -13.69 -10.95
C GLU A 118 27.77 -14.63 -9.77
N THR A 119 27.41 -15.87 -10.05
CA THR A 119 27.28 -16.92 -9.06
C THR A 119 28.70 -17.25 -8.63
N GLU A 120 29.29 -16.38 -7.81
CA GLU A 120 30.22 -16.84 -6.81
C GLU A 120 29.48 -17.96 -6.08
N ASN A 121 30.05 -19.16 -6.14
CA ASN A 121 29.62 -20.36 -5.43
C ASN A 121 29.60 -20.10 -3.92
N SER A 122 28.61 -19.34 -3.48
CA SER A 122 28.17 -19.29 -2.11
C SER A 122 26.76 -19.85 -2.15
N ASP A 123 26.56 -20.97 -1.46
CA ASP A 123 25.26 -21.58 -1.19
C ASP A 123 24.30 -20.54 -0.60
N THR A 124 23.67 -19.71 -1.44
CA THR A 124 22.62 -18.80 -1.01
C THR A 124 21.38 -19.63 -0.72
N LYS A 125 21.28 -20.05 0.54
CA LYS A 125 20.03 -20.50 1.15
C LYS A 125 18.90 -19.56 0.73
N ASN A 126 17.83 -20.14 0.24
CA ASN A 126 16.63 -19.48 -0.22
C ASN A 126 16.09 -18.54 0.88
N THR A 127 16.17 -17.23 0.70
CA THR A 127 15.96 -16.22 1.76
C THR A 127 14.49 -15.99 2.14
N ASN A 128 13.55 -16.66 1.49
CA ASN A 128 12.10 -16.49 1.72
C ASN A 128 11.43 -17.73 2.35
N GLN A 129 12.18 -18.54 3.09
CA GLN A 129 11.58 -19.68 3.80
C GLN A 129 10.73 -19.18 4.98
N ILE A 130 9.51 -19.72 5.13
CA ILE A 130 8.63 -19.44 6.27
C ILE A 130 8.68 -20.65 7.20
N TYR A 131 8.78 -20.39 8.50
CA TYR A 131 8.73 -21.40 9.54
C TYR A 131 7.48 -21.21 10.39
N GLU A 132 6.79 -22.31 10.73
CA GLU A 132 5.82 -22.35 11.82
C GLU A 132 6.54 -22.81 13.09
N TYR A 133 6.39 -22.06 14.18
CA TYR A 133 6.87 -22.44 15.49
C TYR A 133 5.74 -22.69 16.45
N LEU A 134 5.85 -23.81 17.15
CA LEU A 134 4.89 -24.32 18.11
C LEU A 134 5.60 -24.50 19.45
N ASN A 135 5.12 -23.84 20.50
CA ASN A 135 5.60 -24.06 21.87
C ASN A 135 4.43 -24.49 22.76
N PRO A 136 4.23 -25.80 22.96
CA PRO A 136 3.14 -26.32 23.78
C PRO A 136 3.26 -25.98 25.27
N VAL A 137 4.47 -25.74 25.78
CA VAL A 137 4.68 -25.39 27.20
C VAL A 137 4.15 -23.99 27.49
N LEU A 138 4.46 -23.02 26.63
CA LEU A 138 3.90 -21.66 26.66
C LEU A 138 2.48 -21.60 26.12
N GLY A 139 2.07 -22.61 25.35
CA GLY A 139 0.78 -22.65 24.68
C GLY A 139 0.65 -21.61 23.58
N VAL A 140 1.72 -21.36 22.80
CA VAL A 140 1.74 -20.37 21.70
C VAL A 140 2.14 -21.01 20.38
N LYS A 141 1.66 -20.44 19.29
CA LYS A 141 2.03 -20.78 17.91
C LYS A 141 2.14 -19.50 17.07
N PHE A 142 3.14 -19.39 16.21
CA PHE A 142 3.27 -18.27 15.27
C PHE A 142 4.14 -18.66 14.07
N LYS A 143 4.11 -17.85 13.02
CA LYS A 143 4.95 -18.00 11.83
C LYS A 143 6.01 -16.91 11.78
N PHE A 144 7.18 -17.21 11.23
CA PHE A 144 8.26 -16.24 11.00
C PHE A 144 9.09 -16.61 9.76
N ASN A 145 9.73 -15.64 9.14
CA ASN A 145 10.59 -15.85 7.97
C ASN A 145 12.01 -16.30 8.36
N SER A 146 12.80 -16.80 7.41
CA SER A 146 14.19 -17.22 7.62
C SER A 146 15.15 -16.14 8.12
N HIS A 147 14.73 -14.87 8.13
CA HIS A 147 15.52 -13.80 8.72
C HIS A 147 15.50 -13.82 10.25
N TRP A 148 14.49 -14.45 10.86
CA TRP A 148 14.42 -14.63 12.30
C TRP A 148 15.01 -15.97 12.73
N VAL A 149 15.88 -15.92 13.74
CA VAL A 149 16.51 -17.11 14.31
C VAL A 149 16.15 -17.22 15.78
N LEU A 150 15.62 -18.37 16.17
CA LEU A 150 15.33 -18.71 17.57
C LEU A 150 16.62 -18.73 18.39
N LYS A 151 16.70 -17.92 19.44
CA LYS A 151 17.89 -17.79 20.31
C LYS A 151 17.71 -18.34 21.70
N THR A 152 16.53 -18.17 22.27
CA THR A 152 16.27 -18.61 23.63
C THR A 152 14.88 -19.18 23.69
N GLU A 153 14.78 -20.35 24.34
CA GLU A 153 13.54 -21.00 24.63
C GLU A 153 13.60 -21.52 26.07
N THR A 154 12.63 -21.10 26.87
CA THR A 154 12.42 -21.53 28.25
C THR A 154 10.95 -21.84 28.45
N THR A 155 10.58 -22.31 29.64
CA THR A 155 9.18 -22.56 29.99
C THR A 155 8.33 -21.30 30.09
N VAL A 156 8.95 -20.11 30.15
CA VAL A 156 8.26 -18.82 30.35
C VAL A 156 8.63 -17.77 29.30
N SER A 157 9.53 -18.09 28.36
CA SER A 157 10.02 -17.12 27.38
C SER A 157 10.52 -17.77 26.10
N VAL A 158 10.24 -17.13 24.97
CA VAL A 158 10.79 -17.42 23.64
C VAL A 158 11.36 -16.13 23.07
N THR A 159 12.55 -16.18 22.47
CA THR A 159 13.19 -15.02 21.82
C THR A 159 13.73 -15.38 20.44
N LEU A 160 13.36 -14.58 19.45
CA LEU A 160 13.90 -14.59 18.10
C LEU A 160 14.79 -13.36 17.90
N ARG A 161 15.90 -13.54 17.17
CA ARG A 161 16.79 -12.46 16.75
C ARG A 161 16.80 -12.37 15.23
N TYR A 162 16.76 -11.16 14.71
CA TYR A 162 16.92 -10.92 13.27
C TYR A 162 18.39 -11.16 12.88
N GLU A 163 18.67 -12.07 11.95
CA GLU A 163 20.04 -12.45 11.54
C GLU A 163 20.33 -12.28 10.06
N ASN A 164 19.44 -11.64 9.29
CA ASN A 164 19.71 -11.27 7.90
C ASN A 164 20.63 -10.03 7.79
N PHE A 165 21.80 -10.12 8.42
CA PHE A 165 22.83 -9.09 8.37
C PHE A 165 24.02 -9.64 7.61
N SER A 166 24.48 -8.92 6.58
CA SER A 166 25.80 -9.17 6.01
C SER A 166 26.83 -8.89 7.12
N THR A 167 27.34 -9.94 7.75
CA THR A 167 28.28 -9.86 8.88
C THR A 167 29.68 -9.41 8.47
N THR A 168 29.83 -8.72 7.34
CA THR A 168 31.13 -8.43 6.75
C THR A 168 31.96 -7.44 7.58
N ASP A 169 31.35 -6.57 8.40
CA ASP A 169 32.12 -5.40 8.91
C ASP A 169 32.24 -5.21 10.43
N ASN A 170 31.45 -5.85 11.31
CA ASN A 170 31.74 -5.76 12.76
C ASN A 170 31.01 -6.79 13.67
N PRO A 171 31.69 -7.79 14.26
CA PRO A 171 31.07 -8.73 15.21
C PRO A 171 30.68 -8.08 16.57
N GLU A 172 31.18 -6.88 16.90
CA GLU A 172 30.76 -6.17 18.13
C GLU A 172 29.37 -5.50 18.00
N SER A 173 28.77 -5.46 16.80
CA SER A 173 27.43 -4.88 16.58
C SER A 173 26.27 -5.86 16.85
N ILE A 174 26.54 -7.08 17.34
CA ILE A 174 25.52 -8.11 17.58
C ILE A 174 24.52 -7.71 18.69
N SER A 175 24.92 -6.83 19.61
CA SER A 175 24.04 -6.28 20.65
C SER A 175 23.01 -5.27 20.11
N ALA A 176 23.16 -4.85 18.84
CA ALA A 176 22.28 -3.90 18.16
C ALA A 176 21.42 -4.58 17.08
N LEU A 177 21.15 -5.89 17.17
CA LEU A 177 20.23 -6.54 16.26
C LEU A 177 18.79 -6.49 16.81
N PRO A 178 17.79 -6.32 15.94
CA PRO A 178 16.40 -6.42 16.35
C PRO A 178 16.11 -7.79 16.96
N PHE A 179 15.26 -7.79 17.99
CA PHE A 179 14.76 -9.03 18.57
C PHE A 179 13.26 -8.94 18.84
N PHE A 180 12.64 -10.10 18.83
CA PHE A 180 11.26 -10.31 19.22
C PHE A 180 11.22 -11.33 20.35
N SER A 181 10.49 -11.03 21.42
CA SER A 181 10.33 -11.96 22.54
C SER A 181 8.88 -12.12 22.96
N ILE A 182 8.53 -13.32 23.40
CA ILE A 182 7.25 -13.67 24.00
C ILE A 182 7.55 -14.09 25.43
N ASN A 183 6.98 -13.42 26.42
CA ASN A 183 7.21 -13.71 27.82
C ASN A 183 5.88 -13.94 28.55
N LEU A 184 5.77 -15.05 29.28
CA LEU A 184 4.71 -15.26 30.25
C LEU A 184 5.05 -14.49 31.52
N LEU A 185 4.21 -13.51 31.88
CA LEU A 185 4.40 -12.71 33.08
C LEU A 185 3.96 -13.47 34.33
N PRO A 186 4.58 -13.21 35.50
CA PRO A 186 4.17 -13.81 36.76
C PRO A 186 2.83 -13.26 37.27
N ASP A 187 2.44 -12.07 36.81
CA ASP A 187 1.18 -11.43 37.17
C ASP A 187 0.01 -12.20 36.56
N THR A 188 -1.08 -12.32 37.31
CA THR A 188 -2.34 -12.91 36.84
C THR A 188 -3.47 -11.88 36.89
N LEU A 189 -4.38 -11.95 35.94
CA LEU A 189 -5.54 -11.06 35.84
C LEU A 189 -6.84 -11.87 35.87
N ASP A 190 -7.64 -11.69 36.92
CA ASP A 190 -8.94 -12.35 37.04
C ASP A 190 -10.01 -11.58 36.24
N VAL A 191 -10.59 -12.22 35.22
CA VAL A 191 -11.70 -11.65 34.42
C VAL A 191 -13.06 -11.85 35.10
N ASN A 192 -13.11 -12.65 36.17
CA ASN A 192 -14.36 -13.09 36.81
C ASN A 192 -14.65 -12.36 38.11
N SER A 193 -14.62 -11.03 38.13
CA SER A 193 -15.46 -10.32 39.10
C SER A 193 -16.88 -10.28 38.53
N GLU A 194 -17.71 -11.25 38.90
CA GLU A 194 -19.18 -11.20 38.71
C GLU A 194 -19.80 -9.91 39.32
N GLU A 195 -19.02 -9.13 40.08
CA GLU A 195 -19.38 -7.80 40.59
C GLU A 195 -19.61 -6.75 39.49
N ASP A 196 -19.01 -6.86 38.30
CA ASP A 196 -19.20 -5.86 37.23
C ASP A 196 -20.48 -6.07 36.40
N GLN A 197 -21.12 -7.24 36.48
CA GLN A 197 -22.39 -7.47 35.75
C GLN A 197 -23.64 -6.99 36.51
N ASN A 198 -23.48 -6.56 37.77
CA ASN A 198 -24.60 -6.12 38.62
C ASN A 198 -24.55 -4.64 39.00
N GLN A 199 -23.61 -3.84 38.48
CA GLN A 199 -23.76 -2.39 38.58
C GLN A 199 -24.89 -1.94 37.64
N PRO A 200 -25.93 -1.26 38.16
CA PRO A 200 -26.98 -0.74 37.32
C PRO A 200 -26.36 0.20 36.29
N ASN A 201 -26.75 0.01 35.03
CA ASN A 201 -26.41 0.88 33.91
C ASN A 201 -26.96 2.29 34.17
N ASP A 202 -26.24 3.08 34.97
CA ASP A 202 -26.37 4.52 34.97
C ASP A 202 -25.77 4.98 33.64
N ALA A 203 -26.66 5.05 32.66
CA ALA A 203 -26.40 5.34 31.27
C ALA A 203 -25.94 6.79 31.10
N GLU A 204 -24.67 7.08 31.40
CA GLU A 204 -23.99 8.28 30.91
C GLU A 204 -22.46 8.14 31.07
N ASN A 205 -21.83 7.67 29.99
CA ASN A 205 -20.54 8.18 29.52
C ASN A 205 -19.23 7.76 30.23
N THR A 206 -19.08 6.49 30.65
CA THR A 206 -17.76 5.92 30.94
C THR A 206 -17.40 4.85 29.91
N THR A 207 -16.44 5.15 29.04
CA THR A 207 -15.78 4.14 28.20
C THR A 207 -15.02 3.19 29.12
N SER A 208 -15.67 2.10 29.54
CA SER A 208 -15.04 1.10 30.39
C SER A 208 -14.02 0.31 29.55
N PHE A 209 -12.75 0.68 29.70
CA PHE A 209 -11.63 -0.06 29.10
C PHE A 209 -11.53 -1.46 29.71
N SER A 210 -10.99 -2.42 28.94
CA SER A 210 -10.83 -3.79 29.42
C SER A 210 -9.96 -3.90 30.70
N PRO A 211 -10.14 -4.94 31.53
CA PRO A 211 -9.25 -5.20 32.68
C PRO A 211 -7.77 -5.28 32.27
N LEU A 212 -7.48 -5.82 31.08
CA LEU A 212 -6.12 -5.87 30.54
C LEU A 212 -5.59 -4.47 30.26
N TYR A 213 -6.41 -3.57 29.72
CA TYR A 213 -6.02 -2.17 29.51
C TYR A 213 -5.69 -1.48 30.83
N GLN A 214 -6.51 -1.64 31.86
CA GLN A 214 -6.25 -1.07 33.18
C GLN A 214 -4.96 -1.62 33.80
N TYR A 215 -4.71 -2.92 33.66
CA TYR A 215 -3.46 -3.54 34.07
C TYR A 215 -2.25 -2.91 33.35
N VAL A 216 -2.31 -2.76 32.03
CA VAL A 216 -1.20 -2.19 31.26
C VAL A 216 -1.00 -0.70 31.55
N LEU A 217 -2.08 0.05 31.77
CA LEU A 217 -2.05 1.46 32.17
C LEU A 217 -1.39 1.64 33.53
N ALA A 218 -1.71 0.80 34.51
CA ALA A 218 -1.07 0.86 35.82
C ALA A 218 0.45 0.60 35.73
N LYS A 219 0.90 -0.25 34.79
CA LYS A 219 2.32 -0.54 34.56
C LYS A 219 3.02 0.52 33.70
N ASN A 220 2.29 1.24 32.85
CA ASN A 220 2.82 2.22 31.90
C ASN A 220 1.96 3.52 31.90
N PRO A 221 1.93 4.27 33.01
CA PRO A 221 0.98 5.38 33.20
C PRO A 221 1.19 6.58 32.26
N ASN A 222 2.33 6.66 31.58
CA ASN A 222 2.73 7.81 30.75
C ASN A 222 2.93 7.45 29.27
N THR A 223 2.48 6.27 28.83
CA THR A 223 2.58 5.83 27.44
C THR A 223 1.22 5.79 26.79
N ALA A 224 1.16 6.05 25.49
CA ALA A 224 -0.04 5.82 24.71
C ALA A 224 -0.36 4.32 24.67
N LEU A 225 -1.62 3.98 24.92
CA LEU A 225 -2.14 2.62 24.95
C LEU A 225 -3.24 2.47 23.90
N TYR A 226 -3.26 1.32 23.25
CA TYR A 226 -4.25 1.01 22.23
C TYR A 226 -4.77 -0.41 22.41
N GLU A 227 -6.09 -0.59 22.44
CA GLU A 227 -6.67 -1.93 22.31
C GLU A 227 -6.51 -2.40 20.86
N VAL A 228 -6.04 -3.63 20.66
CA VAL A 228 -5.71 -4.21 19.37
C VAL A 228 -6.23 -5.64 19.26
N LYS A 229 -6.43 -6.11 18.02
CA LYS A 229 -6.73 -7.51 17.70
C LYS A 229 -5.47 -8.16 17.14
N ILE A 230 -5.10 -9.32 17.68
CA ILE A 230 -3.89 -10.04 17.30
C ILE A 230 -4.25 -11.43 16.78
N GLY A 231 -3.60 -11.84 15.70
CA GLY A 231 -3.74 -13.17 15.14
C GLY A 231 -5.05 -13.42 14.40
N PRO A 232 -5.17 -14.60 13.76
CA PRO A 232 -6.41 -15.03 13.09
C PRO A 232 -7.57 -15.24 14.07
N ASP A 233 -7.27 -15.48 15.36
CA ASP A 233 -8.27 -15.72 16.40
C ASP A 233 -8.81 -14.41 17.02
N ASN A 234 -8.42 -13.24 16.47
CA ASN A 234 -8.81 -11.91 16.96
C ASN A 234 -8.60 -11.72 18.47
N LEU A 235 -7.45 -12.16 18.97
CA LEU A 235 -7.10 -12.09 20.38
C LEU A 235 -7.08 -10.63 20.85
N ASN A 236 -7.76 -10.34 21.96
CA ASN A 236 -7.73 -9.01 22.57
C ASN A 236 -6.34 -8.75 23.15
N GLY A 237 -5.73 -7.65 22.74
CA GLY A 237 -4.47 -7.17 23.27
C GLY A 237 -4.46 -5.69 23.56
N VAL A 238 -3.46 -5.27 24.32
CA VAL A 238 -3.17 -3.86 24.58
C VAL A 238 -1.75 -3.57 24.12
N LYS A 239 -1.64 -2.71 23.10
CA LYS A 239 -0.38 -2.27 22.53
C LYS A 239 0.12 -1.03 23.27
N VAL A 240 1.40 -1.05 23.62
CA VAL A 240 2.18 0.07 24.15
C VAL A 240 3.24 0.42 23.12
N GLU A 241 3.24 1.66 22.66
CA GLU A 241 4.30 2.18 21.79
C GLU A 241 5.24 3.06 22.61
N SER A 242 6.54 2.78 22.52
CA SER A 242 7.57 3.59 23.17
C SER A 242 8.18 4.59 22.19
N SER A 243 8.79 5.66 22.71
CA SER A 243 9.49 6.68 21.91
C SER A 243 10.66 6.14 21.08
N ASN A 244 11.17 4.95 21.41
CA ASN A 244 12.37 4.37 20.81
C ASN A 244 12.02 3.26 19.80
N PHE A 245 10.84 3.33 19.19
CA PHE A 245 10.34 2.34 18.22
C PHE A 245 10.12 0.92 18.76
N ASN A 246 10.31 0.69 20.07
CA ASN A 246 9.94 -0.58 20.68
C ASN A 246 8.42 -0.66 20.77
N THR A 247 7.89 -1.81 20.39
CA THR A 247 6.45 -2.11 20.46
C THR A 247 6.24 -3.27 21.41
N THR A 248 5.37 -3.08 22.39
CA THR A 248 4.99 -4.12 23.35
C THR A 248 3.51 -4.39 23.24
N VAL A 249 3.10 -5.64 23.06
CA VAL A 249 1.71 -6.06 23.07
C VAL A 249 1.48 -6.99 24.25
N TYR A 250 0.49 -6.66 25.08
CA TYR A 250 0.04 -7.51 26.16
C TYR A 250 -1.17 -8.30 25.70
N LEU A 251 -1.17 -9.61 25.92
CA LEU A 251 -2.29 -10.51 25.63
C LEU A 251 -2.70 -11.22 26.91
N GLN A 252 -4.00 -11.50 27.04
CA GLN A 252 -4.52 -12.28 28.14
C GLN A 252 -5.02 -13.64 27.66
N ARG A 253 -4.66 -14.70 28.40
CA ARG A 253 -5.22 -16.04 28.24
C ARG A 253 -5.71 -16.55 29.59
N ILE A 254 -7.02 -16.66 29.76
CA ILE A 254 -7.64 -17.02 31.05
C ILE A 254 -7.17 -16.00 32.11
N LYS A 255 -6.25 -16.40 33.00
CA LYS A 255 -5.66 -15.52 34.03
C LYS A 255 -4.24 -15.08 33.69
N GLN A 256 -3.61 -15.68 32.70
CA GLN A 256 -2.20 -15.46 32.37
C GLN A 256 -2.04 -14.26 31.45
N ILE A 257 -0.96 -13.50 31.66
CA ILE A 257 -0.61 -12.34 30.84
C ILE A 257 0.66 -12.66 30.05
N TYR A 258 0.59 -12.48 28.74
CA TYR A 258 1.72 -12.61 27.84
C TYR A 258 2.18 -11.22 27.41
N ARG A 259 3.50 -11.03 27.35
CA ARG A 259 4.14 -9.82 26.82
C ARG A 259 4.92 -10.16 25.57
N LEU A 260 4.44 -9.68 24.44
CA LEU A 260 5.08 -9.76 23.13
C LEU A 260 5.85 -8.46 22.93
N GLU A 261 7.16 -8.53 22.81
CA GLU A 261 8.03 -7.35 22.80
C GLU A 261 8.93 -7.38 21.57
N PHE A 262 8.84 -6.33 20.77
CA PHE A 262 9.72 -6.06 19.65
C PHE A 262 10.63 -4.90 20.02
N GLN A 263 11.93 -5.13 19.95
CA GLN A 263 12.94 -4.09 20.09
C GLN A 263 13.73 -3.97 18.80
N ASN A 264 13.84 -2.75 18.28
CA ASN A 264 14.69 -2.44 17.15
C ASN A 264 15.63 -1.29 17.48
N PRO A 265 16.91 -1.58 17.75
CA PRO A 265 17.90 -0.56 18.06
C PRO A 265 18.43 0.20 16.83
N ASN A 266 18.09 -0.21 15.60
CA ASN A 266 18.61 0.38 14.36
C ASN A 266 17.49 0.87 13.41
N SER A 267 17.49 2.16 13.10
CA SER A 267 16.47 2.80 12.28
C SER A 267 16.52 2.44 10.78
N ALA A 268 17.68 2.05 10.23
CA ALA A 268 17.90 1.97 8.79
C ALA A 268 17.07 0.87 8.09
N GLN A 269 16.68 -0.18 8.82
CA GLN A 269 15.85 -1.28 8.30
C GLN A 269 14.58 -1.47 9.12
N PHE A 270 14.20 -0.44 9.88
CA PHE A 270 13.06 -0.51 10.79
C PHE A 270 11.78 -0.96 10.10
N VAL A 271 11.53 -0.49 8.88
CA VAL A 271 10.32 -0.82 8.11
C VAL A 271 10.25 -2.32 7.81
N ASN A 272 11.29 -2.91 7.20
CA ASN A 272 11.29 -4.34 6.84
C ASN A 272 11.12 -5.23 8.07
N VAL A 273 11.88 -4.94 9.14
CA VAL A 273 11.81 -5.73 10.38
C VAL A 273 10.47 -5.53 11.10
N LYS A 274 9.89 -4.32 11.05
CA LYS A 274 8.56 -4.05 11.62
C LYS A 274 7.45 -4.74 10.83
N ASN A 275 7.57 -4.82 9.50
CA ASN A 275 6.63 -5.58 8.67
C ASN A 275 6.70 -7.05 9.04
N ASP A 276 7.90 -7.63 9.15
CA ASP A 276 8.08 -9.02 9.59
C ASP A 276 7.52 -9.26 11.01
N PHE A 277 7.68 -8.29 11.92
CA PHE A 277 7.07 -8.34 13.25
C PHE A 277 5.53 -8.27 13.19
N SER A 278 4.98 -7.43 12.30
CA SER A 278 3.53 -7.33 12.09
C SER A 278 2.96 -8.62 11.53
N ASP A 279 3.66 -9.26 10.60
CA ASP A 279 3.30 -10.57 10.06
C ASP A 279 3.33 -11.66 11.14
N LEU A 280 4.31 -11.61 12.05
CA LEU A 280 4.36 -12.50 13.21
C LEU A 280 3.13 -12.31 14.09
N LEU A 281 2.78 -11.07 14.43
CA LEU A 281 1.58 -10.77 15.23
C LEU A 281 0.30 -11.24 14.52
N ASN A 282 0.20 -11.05 13.20
CA ASN A 282 -0.96 -11.47 12.41
C ASN A 282 -1.12 -13.00 12.35
N ASN A 283 -0.04 -13.76 12.58
CA ASN A 283 -0.05 -15.22 12.62
C ASN A 283 0.01 -15.79 14.05
N PHE A 284 0.01 -14.95 15.08
CA PHE A 284 0.11 -15.41 16.47
C PHE A 284 -1.19 -16.06 16.95
N GLN A 285 -1.09 -17.22 17.61
CA GLN A 285 -2.23 -17.96 18.14
C GLN A 285 -1.90 -18.57 19.50
N PHE A 286 -2.93 -18.75 20.34
CA PHE A 286 -2.83 -19.63 21.50
C PHE A 286 -3.19 -21.07 21.11
N ILE A 287 -2.40 -22.03 21.58
CA ILE A 287 -2.66 -23.46 21.46
C ILE A 287 -2.82 -24.11 22.83
N ALA A 288 -3.36 -25.32 22.91
CA ALA A 288 -3.49 -26.05 24.18
C ALA A 288 -2.13 -26.16 24.90
N ILE A 289 -2.11 -25.83 26.21
CA ILE A 289 -0.91 -25.97 27.02
C ILE A 289 -0.65 -27.45 27.28
N ASN A 290 0.55 -27.91 26.94
CA ASN A 290 1.02 -29.26 27.21
C ASN A 290 2.46 -29.18 27.73
N ALA A 291 2.60 -29.19 29.06
CA ALA A 291 3.87 -29.02 29.74
C ALA A 291 4.91 -30.12 29.44
N SER A 292 4.48 -31.26 28.88
CA SER A 292 5.35 -32.39 28.53
C SER A 292 5.65 -32.52 27.04
N ALA A 293 5.02 -31.71 26.16
CA ALA A 293 5.30 -31.76 24.73
C ALA A 293 6.47 -30.84 24.35
N PRO A 294 7.42 -31.30 23.52
CA PRO A 294 8.52 -30.47 23.06
C PRO A 294 8.02 -29.42 22.06
N SER A 295 8.72 -28.29 21.98
CA SER A 295 8.50 -27.30 20.93
C SER A 295 8.94 -27.84 19.56
N GLN A 296 8.33 -27.31 18.51
CA GLN A 296 8.55 -27.73 17.13
C GLN A 296 8.73 -26.50 16.24
N THR A 297 9.67 -26.59 15.28
CA THR A 297 9.80 -25.63 14.19
C THR A 297 9.66 -26.41 12.89
N THR A 298 8.72 -26.03 12.04
CA THR A 298 8.45 -26.70 10.77
C THR A 298 8.59 -25.69 9.64
N GLU A 299 9.44 -26.01 8.66
CA GLU A 299 9.51 -25.22 7.44
C GLU A 299 8.23 -25.43 6.62
N ILE A 300 7.57 -24.33 6.26
CA ILE A 300 6.39 -24.33 5.39
C ILE A 300 6.87 -24.03 3.97
N THR A 301 6.86 -25.04 3.11
CA THR A 301 7.11 -24.82 1.68
C THR A 301 5.85 -24.24 1.04
N ASN A 302 5.92 -22.98 0.60
CA ASN A 302 4.88 -22.38 -0.24
C ASN A 302 4.93 -23.04 -1.63
N ASN A 303 4.33 -24.22 -1.77
CA ASN A 303 4.19 -24.93 -3.05
C ASN A 303 3.13 -24.26 -3.93
N ASN A 304 3.36 -23.01 -4.34
CA ASN A 304 2.60 -22.34 -5.41
C ASN A 304 3.37 -22.37 -6.74
N GLN A 305 4.27 -23.33 -6.92
CA GLN A 305 4.92 -23.57 -8.20
C GLN A 305 4.01 -24.49 -9.03
N THR A 306 3.16 -23.88 -9.85
CA THR A 306 2.28 -24.58 -10.79
C THR A 306 3.14 -25.31 -11.83
N ASP A 307 3.05 -26.64 -11.85
CA ASP A 307 3.61 -27.51 -12.87
C ASP A 307 3.11 -27.10 -14.26
N SER A 308 3.91 -26.36 -15.01
CA SER A 308 3.76 -26.20 -16.46
C SER A 308 4.81 -27.03 -17.18
N SER A 309 4.52 -28.31 -17.36
CA SER A 309 5.23 -29.15 -18.33
C SER A 309 4.31 -30.19 -18.97
N ILE A 310 3.59 -29.78 -20.02
CA ILE A 310 3.18 -30.69 -21.10
C ILE A 310 3.53 -30.05 -22.44
N SER A 311 4.44 -30.72 -23.13
CA SER A 311 4.85 -30.52 -24.52
C SER A 311 3.68 -30.51 -25.50
N ASN A 312 3.81 -29.69 -26.56
CA ASN A 312 3.66 -30.19 -27.92
C ASN A 312 4.51 -29.37 -28.89
N SER A 313 5.46 -30.06 -29.52
CA SER A 313 6.10 -29.62 -30.77
C SER A 313 5.34 -30.25 -31.95
N LEU A 314 5.14 -29.48 -33.02
CA LEU A 314 5.59 -29.85 -34.38
C LEU A 314 5.16 -28.82 -35.44
N ALA A 315 6.18 -28.31 -36.13
CA ALA A 315 6.31 -28.07 -37.57
C ALA A 315 5.57 -26.90 -38.27
N ASN A 316 6.36 -25.85 -38.52
CA ASN A 316 6.61 -25.16 -39.80
C ASN A 316 5.58 -25.26 -40.95
N ASN A 317 5.19 -24.09 -41.48
CA ASN A 317 5.52 -23.71 -42.86
C ASN A 317 5.39 -22.19 -43.07
N ASN A 318 6.44 -21.61 -43.67
CA ASN A 318 6.46 -20.28 -44.26
C ASN A 318 5.60 -20.24 -45.54
N ALA A 319 4.83 -19.18 -45.71
CA ALA A 319 4.54 -18.58 -47.01
C ALA A 319 4.11 -17.11 -46.81
N GLU A 320 4.92 -16.19 -47.32
CA GLU A 320 4.54 -14.81 -47.59
C GLU A 320 3.51 -14.78 -48.74
N GLU A 321 2.38 -14.09 -48.55
CA GLU A 321 1.71 -13.47 -49.69
C GLU A 321 0.91 -12.23 -49.26
N ASN A 322 1.21 -11.13 -49.96
CA ASN A 322 0.66 -9.79 -49.81
C ASN A 322 -0.87 -9.75 -49.83
N THR A 323 -1.47 -8.98 -48.91
CA THR A 323 -2.86 -8.50 -49.07
C THR A 323 -2.99 -7.01 -48.72
N PRO A 324 -3.84 -6.25 -49.43
CA PRO A 324 -3.87 -4.79 -49.35
C PRO A 324 -4.60 -4.31 -48.08
N GLN A 325 -4.02 -3.32 -47.41
CA GLN A 325 -4.67 -2.52 -46.37
C GLN A 325 -5.96 -1.90 -46.92
N THR A 326 -7.09 -2.46 -46.47
CA THR A 326 -8.41 -1.85 -46.62
C THR A 326 -8.74 -1.20 -45.29
N SER A 327 -8.75 0.13 -45.25
CA SER A 327 -9.19 0.92 -44.11
C SER A 327 -10.70 0.73 -43.91
N ASN A 328 -11.06 -0.24 -43.08
CA ASN A 328 -12.43 -0.43 -42.61
C ASN A 328 -12.67 0.58 -41.49
N PRO A 329 -13.72 1.42 -41.54
CA PRO A 329 -14.03 2.34 -40.46
C PRO A 329 -14.34 1.56 -39.18
N GLU A 330 -13.69 1.96 -38.10
CA GLU A 330 -13.89 1.42 -36.75
C GLU A 330 -15.40 1.47 -36.42
N PRO A 331 -16.03 0.32 -36.11
CA PRO A 331 -17.45 0.30 -35.79
C PRO A 331 -17.69 1.15 -34.55
N SER A 332 -18.46 2.21 -34.71
CA SER A 332 -18.87 3.07 -33.61
C SER A 332 -19.68 2.24 -32.61
N THR A 333 -19.08 1.92 -31.47
CA THR A 333 -19.76 1.28 -30.34
C THR A 333 -20.89 2.21 -29.87
N PRO A 334 -22.15 1.73 -29.80
CA PRO A 334 -23.25 2.56 -29.33
C PRO A 334 -22.99 3.03 -27.89
N GLU A 335 -23.13 4.34 -27.65
CA GLU A 335 -23.12 4.89 -26.28
C GLU A 335 -24.35 4.36 -25.53
N ILE A 336 -24.11 3.54 -24.50
CA ILE A 336 -25.16 2.99 -23.63
C ILE A 336 -25.20 3.87 -22.37
N THR A 337 -26.23 4.71 -22.25
CA THR A 337 -26.30 5.72 -21.18
C THR A 337 -27.13 5.32 -19.96
N ASN A 338 -27.71 4.11 -19.92
CA ASN A 338 -28.51 3.66 -18.76
C ASN A 338 -28.58 2.13 -18.66
N TYR A 339 -27.70 1.53 -17.85
CA TYR A 339 -27.75 0.10 -17.54
C TYR A 339 -28.69 -0.16 -16.36
N ASP A 340 -29.55 -1.18 -16.50
CA ASP A 340 -30.21 -1.81 -15.35
C ASP A 340 -29.20 -2.70 -14.63
N TYR A 341 -28.41 -2.09 -13.73
CA TYR A 341 -27.33 -2.77 -13.03
C TYR A 341 -27.83 -3.89 -12.12
N ASP A 342 -29.03 -3.80 -11.56
CA ASP A 342 -29.58 -4.87 -10.73
C ASP A 342 -29.83 -6.14 -11.55
N ASN A 343 -30.42 -5.99 -12.74
CA ASN A 343 -30.59 -7.12 -13.66
C ASN A 343 -29.24 -7.65 -14.17
N LEU A 344 -28.30 -6.76 -14.51
CA LEU A 344 -26.97 -7.16 -14.96
C LEU A 344 -26.21 -7.93 -13.88
N ILE A 345 -26.23 -7.46 -12.63
CA ILE A 345 -25.64 -8.14 -11.47
C ILE A 345 -26.24 -9.52 -11.29
N LYS A 346 -27.57 -9.66 -11.39
CA LYS A 346 -28.24 -10.95 -11.29
C LYS A 346 -27.78 -11.91 -12.39
N GLN A 347 -27.66 -11.43 -13.62
CA GLN A 347 -27.22 -12.24 -14.76
C GLN A 347 -25.75 -12.66 -14.63
N ILE A 348 -24.85 -11.71 -14.32
CA ILE A 348 -23.44 -12.01 -14.07
C ILE A 348 -23.31 -13.01 -12.92
N SER A 349 -23.98 -12.79 -11.78
CA SER A 349 -23.94 -13.70 -10.62
C SER A 349 -24.37 -15.13 -10.98
N THR A 350 -25.40 -15.27 -11.82
CA THR A 350 -25.91 -16.58 -12.25
C THR A 350 -24.90 -17.32 -13.11
N SER A 351 -24.21 -16.61 -14.01
CA SER A 351 -23.23 -17.19 -14.92
C SER A 351 -21.83 -17.34 -14.30
N PHE A 352 -21.51 -16.56 -13.27
CA PHE A 352 -20.16 -16.44 -12.69
C PHE A 352 -19.62 -17.80 -12.23
N ASN A 353 -20.38 -18.55 -11.42
CA ASN A 353 -19.93 -19.86 -10.94
C ASN A 353 -19.73 -20.88 -12.06
N THR A 354 -20.54 -20.79 -13.13
CA THR A 354 -20.44 -21.72 -14.27
C THR A 354 -19.23 -21.41 -15.13
N VAL A 355 -18.91 -20.13 -15.34
CA VAL A 355 -17.80 -19.72 -16.22
C VAL A 355 -16.45 -19.81 -15.50
N PHE A 356 -16.41 -19.50 -14.21
CA PHE A 356 -15.16 -19.39 -13.44
C PHE A 356 -14.98 -20.52 -12.41
N SER A 357 -15.67 -21.65 -12.57
CA SER A 357 -15.60 -22.78 -11.63
C SER A 357 -14.18 -23.28 -11.38
N ASP A 358 -13.29 -23.17 -12.38
CA ASP A 358 -11.91 -23.67 -12.30
C ASP A 358 -11.03 -22.79 -11.39
N PHE A 359 -11.42 -21.51 -11.22
CA PHE A 359 -10.72 -20.52 -10.41
C PHE A 359 -11.22 -20.47 -8.98
N ILE A 360 -12.47 -20.87 -8.75
CA ILE A 360 -13.12 -20.80 -7.44
C ILE A 360 -12.77 -22.04 -6.61
N LYS A 361 -12.25 -21.84 -5.40
CA LYS A 361 -11.99 -22.94 -4.47
C LYS A 361 -13.09 -23.06 -3.42
N GLY A 362 -13.84 -24.16 -3.51
CA GLY A 362 -14.88 -24.50 -2.54
C GLY A 362 -16.09 -23.57 -2.61
N ASP A 363 -16.67 -23.29 -1.45
CA ASP A 363 -17.76 -22.32 -1.33
C ASP A 363 -17.23 -20.90 -1.54
N PHE A 364 -17.98 -20.07 -2.26
CA PHE A 364 -17.61 -18.69 -2.51
C PHE A 364 -18.77 -17.71 -2.31
N LYS A 365 -18.40 -16.45 -2.09
CA LYS A 365 -19.34 -15.34 -1.97
C LYS A 365 -18.85 -14.14 -2.78
N ILE A 366 -19.70 -13.64 -3.67
CA ILE A 366 -19.46 -12.36 -4.33
C ILE A 366 -19.75 -11.24 -3.32
N LEU A 367 -18.81 -10.31 -3.20
CA LEU A 367 -18.88 -9.20 -2.25
C LEU A 367 -19.22 -7.89 -2.95
N ARG A 368 -18.69 -7.68 -4.15
CA ARG A 368 -18.78 -6.39 -4.84
C ARG A 368 -18.62 -6.51 -6.35
N TYR A 369 -19.31 -5.63 -7.07
CA TYR A 369 -19.14 -5.34 -8.48
C TYR A 369 -18.61 -3.91 -8.68
N GLU A 370 -17.67 -3.74 -9.60
CA GLU A 370 -17.15 -2.43 -10.02
C GLU A 370 -17.36 -2.31 -11.55
N PHE A 371 -18.47 -1.70 -11.98
CA PHE A 371 -18.80 -1.56 -13.40
C PHE A 371 -18.06 -0.38 -14.02
N ILE A 372 -17.42 -0.59 -15.17
CA ILE A 372 -16.80 0.49 -15.93
C ILE A 372 -17.88 1.29 -16.66
N LYS A 373 -17.92 2.61 -16.45
CA LYS A 373 -18.92 3.45 -17.12
C LYS A 373 -18.73 3.42 -18.63
N ASN A 374 -19.83 3.31 -19.36
CA ASN A 374 -19.89 3.30 -20.83
C ASN A 374 -19.09 2.16 -21.49
N LYS A 375 -18.67 1.14 -20.76
CA LYS A 375 -17.97 -0.04 -21.29
C LYS A 375 -18.59 -1.31 -20.74
N SER A 376 -18.49 -2.39 -21.50
CA SER A 376 -19.03 -3.69 -21.09
C SER A 376 -18.01 -4.51 -20.30
N TYR A 377 -17.47 -3.87 -19.24
CA TYR A 377 -16.48 -4.44 -18.33
C TYR A 377 -16.94 -4.28 -16.89
N ALA A 378 -16.63 -5.27 -16.06
CA ALA A 378 -16.85 -5.22 -14.62
C ALA A 378 -15.72 -5.92 -13.89
N TYR A 379 -15.31 -5.36 -12.75
CA TYR A 379 -14.59 -6.17 -11.78
C TYR A 379 -15.57 -6.87 -10.83
N VAL A 380 -15.28 -8.12 -10.52
CA VAL A 380 -16.00 -8.90 -9.52
C VAL A 380 -15.03 -9.21 -8.40
N VAL A 381 -15.33 -8.72 -7.19
CA VAL A 381 -14.59 -9.04 -5.97
C VAL A 381 -15.35 -10.10 -5.22
N TYR A 382 -14.69 -11.22 -4.93
CA TYR A 382 -15.28 -12.36 -4.26
C TYR A 382 -14.32 -12.94 -3.22
N GLN A 383 -14.87 -13.73 -2.30
CA GLN A 383 -14.12 -14.48 -1.32
C GLN A 383 -14.41 -15.96 -1.51
N ASP A 384 -13.37 -16.78 -1.51
CA ASP A 384 -13.45 -18.25 -1.50
C ASP A 384 -12.60 -18.82 -0.36
N GLU A 385 -12.37 -20.14 -0.34
CA GLU A 385 -11.58 -20.81 0.71
C GLU A 385 -10.12 -20.34 0.79
N GLU A 386 -9.57 -19.77 -0.29
CA GLU A 386 -8.21 -19.24 -0.33
C GLU A 386 -8.10 -17.73 -0.01
N GLY A 387 -9.24 -17.08 0.26
CA GLY A 387 -9.30 -15.67 0.64
C GLY A 387 -9.93 -14.77 -0.42
N MET A 388 -9.51 -13.50 -0.42
CA MET A 388 -10.09 -12.45 -1.27
C MET A 388 -9.45 -12.45 -2.66
N LYS A 389 -10.29 -12.48 -3.69
CA LYS A 389 -9.86 -12.46 -5.09
C LYS A 389 -10.63 -11.39 -5.87
N LYS A 390 -10.07 -10.96 -7.00
CA LYS A 390 -10.71 -10.01 -7.93
C LYS A 390 -10.50 -10.47 -9.36
N ILE A 391 -11.56 -10.43 -10.16
CA ILE A 391 -11.54 -10.74 -11.59
C ILE A 391 -12.02 -9.52 -12.37
N LEU A 392 -11.31 -9.14 -13.42
CA LEU A 392 -11.86 -8.29 -14.47
C LEU A 392 -12.48 -9.18 -15.54
N LEU A 393 -13.75 -8.94 -15.85
CA LEU A 393 -14.44 -9.60 -16.93
C LEU A 393 -14.99 -8.59 -17.94
N SER A 394 -15.09 -9.04 -19.19
CA SER A 394 -15.94 -8.40 -20.20
C SER A 394 -17.26 -9.18 -20.32
N TYR A 395 -18.33 -8.46 -20.69
CA TYR A 395 -19.66 -9.03 -20.87
C TYR A 395 -20.32 -8.47 -22.13
N ASP A 396 -21.28 -9.20 -22.71
CA ASP A 396 -22.14 -8.67 -23.77
C ASP A 396 -23.37 -8.00 -23.14
N PRO A 397 -23.62 -6.69 -23.35
CA PRO A 397 -24.82 -6.00 -22.85
C PRO A 397 -26.14 -6.64 -23.29
N SER A 398 -26.15 -7.29 -24.46
CA SER A 398 -27.33 -7.96 -25.02
C SER A 398 -27.51 -9.36 -24.46
N ASN A 399 -26.44 -9.97 -23.96
CA ASN A 399 -26.42 -11.32 -23.41
C ASN A 399 -25.27 -11.48 -22.39
N SER A 400 -25.47 -10.93 -21.20
CA SER A 400 -24.48 -10.90 -20.13
C SER A 400 -24.15 -12.28 -19.53
N SER A 401 -24.76 -13.36 -20.01
CA SER A 401 -24.31 -14.72 -19.74
C SER A 401 -23.02 -15.08 -20.47
N ILE A 402 -22.63 -14.31 -21.48
CA ILE A 402 -21.33 -14.42 -22.14
C ILE A 402 -20.34 -13.58 -21.32
N LEU A 403 -19.66 -14.25 -20.39
CA LEU A 403 -18.59 -13.67 -19.60
C LEU A 403 -17.25 -14.14 -20.15
N LYS A 404 -16.28 -13.22 -20.25
CA LYS A 404 -14.91 -13.54 -20.61
C LYS A 404 -13.96 -12.94 -19.57
N GLU A 405 -13.04 -13.77 -19.07
CA GLU A 405 -11.93 -13.29 -18.24
C GLU A 405 -11.03 -12.38 -19.07
N GLU A 406 -10.67 -11.24 -18.50
CA GLU A 406 -9.66 -10.35 -19.08
C GLU A 406 -8.44 -10.22 -18.17
N ALA A 407 -8.64 -10.21 -16.85
CA ALA A 407 -7.56 -10.22 -15.86
C ALA A 407 -7.97 -10.84 -14.53
N TYR A 408 -6.99 -11.39 -13.80
CA TYR A 408 -7.15 -11.98 -12.48
C TYR A 408 -6.18 -11.36 -11.49
N TYR A 409 -6.64 -11.15 -10.25
CA TYR A 409 -5.92 -10.47 -9.20
C TYR A 409 -5.96 -11.25 -7.89
N GLN A 410 -4.89 -11.10 -7.13
CA GLN A 410 -4.78 -11.55 -5.75
C GLN A 410 -4.69 -10.33 -4.82
N GLU A 411 -5.06 -10.52 -3.55
CA GLU A 411 -4.84 -9.50 -2.52
C GLU A 411 -3.35 -9.14 -2.47
N GLY A 412 -3.05 -7.84 -2.52
CA GLY A 412 -1.67 -7.35 -2.46
C GLY A 412 -1.18 -7.20 -1.02
N SER A 413 0.14 -7.29 -0.82
CA SER A 413 0.77 -7.05 0.48
C SER A 413 0.98 -5.56 0.79
N THR A 414 1.05 -4.73 -0.25
CA THR A 414 1.36 -3.28 -0.18
C THR A 414 0.40 -2.41 -0.99
N THR A 415 -0.41 -3.01 -1.86
CA THR A 415 -1.47 -2.39 -2.65
C THR A 415 -2.74 -3.21 -2.48
N ASP A 416 -3.91 -2.64 -2.76
CA ASP A 416 -5.19 -3.36 -2.57
C ASP A 416 -5.25 -4.65 -3.42
N TRP A 417 -4.65 -4.67 -4.61
CA TRP A 417 -4.69 -5.81 -5.54
C TRP A 417 -3.42 -5.93 -6.38
N THR A 418 -2.87 -7.14 -6.48
CA THR A 418 -1.76 -7.48 -7.39
C THR A 418 -2.29 -8.25 -8.59
N LEU A 419 -1.98 -7.78 -9.81
CA LEU A 419 -2.31 -8.48 -11.05
C LEU A 419 -1.56 -9.81 -11.10
N SER A 420 -2.29 -10.92 -11.13
CA SER A 420 -1.73 -12.27 -11.17
C SER A 420 -1.72 -12.86 -12.59
N ASN A 421 -2.71 -12.53 -13.42
CA ASN A 421 -2.78 -12.99 -14.82
C ASN A 421 -3.61 -12.03 -15.69
N GLY A 422 -3.42 -12.07 -17.01
CA GLY A 422 -4.22 -11.35 -18.01
C GLY A 422 -3.78 -9.90 -18.26
N THR A 423 -4.70 -9.07 -18.76
CA THR A 423 -4.45 -7.66 -19.09
C THR A 423 -5.61 -6.79 -18.65
N ASP A 424 -5.31 -5.71 -17.95
CA ASP A 424 -6.31 -4.72 -17.56
C ASP A 424 -6.21 -3.46 -18.41
N SER A 425 -7.13 -3.37 -19.37
CA SER A 425 -7.26 -2.23 -20.28
C SER A 425 -8.15 -1.11 -19.74
N VAL A 426 -8.77 -1.29 -18.57
CA VAL A 426 -9.79 -0.40 -18.01
C VAL A 426 -9.45 0.09 -16.60
N THR A 427 -8.21 -0.10 -16.14
CA THR A 427 -7.82 0.20 -14.75
C THR A 427 -8.07 1.64 -14.35
N ASN A 428 -7.97 2.60 -15.28
CA ASN A 428 -8.09 4.04 -15.02
C ASN A 428 -9.50 4.60 -15.24
N ASP A 429 -10.40 3.83 -15.86
CA ASP A 429 -11.71 4.33 -16.22
C ASP A 429 -12.59 4.60 -14.99
N GLN A 430 -13.57 5.50 -15.15
CA GLN A 430 -14.60 5.77 -14.14
C GLN A 430 -15.44 4.52 -13.85
N LYS A 431 -15.76 4.28 -12.57
CA LYS A 431 -16.47 3.06 -12.14
C LYS A 431 -17.70 3.36 -11.28
N GLU A 432 -18.68 2.48 -11.32
CA GLU A 432 -19.77 2.42 -10.35
C GLU A 432 -19.61 1.19 -9.46
N ILE A 433 -19.63 1.40 -8.14
CA ILE A 433 -19.39 0.36 -7.16
C ILE A 433 -20.72 -0.09 -6.55
N TYR A 434 -20.98 -1.39 -6.61
CA TYR A 434 -22.16 -2.04 -6.06
C TYR A 434 -21.74 -3.14 -5.09
N GLU A 435 -22.22 -3.09 -3.86
CA GLU A 435 -21.96 -4.13 -2.86
C GLU A 435 -23.14 -5.06 -2.69
N ILE A 436 -22.83 -6.30 -2.28
CA ILE A 436 -23.81 -7.34 -2.03
C ILE A 436 -23.88 -7.63 -0.53
N SER A 437 -25.06 -7.44 0.05
CA SER A 437 -25.31 -7.79 1.45
C SER A 437 -25.27 -9.30 1.68
N SER A 438 -25.25 -9.74 2.94
CA SER A 438 -25.41 -11.16 3.28
C SER A 438 -26.73 -11.77 2.81
N GLU A 439 -27.74 -10.93 2.55
CA GLU A 439 -29.06 -11.33 2.06
C GLU A 439 -29.15 -11.29 0.52
N GLY A 440 -28.06 -10.95 -0.15
CA GLY A 440 -28.02 -10.82 -1.61
C GLY A 440 -28.60 -9.51 -2.13
N GLN A 441 -28.90 -8.54 -1.27
CA GLN A 441 -29.34 -7.21 -1.69
C GLN A 441 -28.17 -6.41 -2.25
N THR A 442 -28.41 -5.73 -3.36
CA THR A 442 -27.41 -4.88 -4.01
C THR A 442 -27.62 -3.43 -3.61
N THR A 443 -26.54 -2.74 -3.23
CA THR A 443 -26.56 -1.30 -2.94
C THR A 443 -25.44 -0.61 -3.70
N LYS A 444 -25.78 0.40 -4.51
CA LYS A 444 -24.78 1.31 -5.09
C LYS A 444 -24.13 2.10 -3.96
N THR A 445 -22.82 1.94 -3.79
CA THR A 445 -22.07 2.54 -2.68
C THR A 445 -21.31 3.79 -3.08
N LEU A 446 -20.74 3.83 -4.29
CA LEU A 446 -19.86 4.93 -4.70
C LEU A 446 -19.75 5.07 -6.22
N ASP A 447 -19.68 6.31 -6.71
CA ASP A 447 -19.23 6.66 -8.07
C ASP A 447 -17.73 6.97 -8.02
N LEU A 448 -16.88 6.03 -8.44
CA LEU A 448 -15.42 6.17 -8.42
C LEU A 448 -14.96 7.02 -9.60
N GLN A 449 -14.37 8.18 -9.33
CA GLN A 449 -13.86 9.10 -10.35
C GLN A 449 -12.64 8.54 -11.11
N GLU A 450 -12.44 9.01 -12.35
CA GLU A 450 -11.24 8.67 -13.14
C GLU A 450 -9.97 9.08 -12.40
N GLY A 451 -8.98 8.19 -12.34
CA GLY A 451 -7.73 8.43 -11.60
C GLY A 451 -7.80 8.22 -10.08
N TYR A 452 -8.93 7.71 -9.55
CA TYR A 452 -9.09 7.38 -8.14
C TYR A 452 -9.21 5.87 -7.90
N SER A 453 -8.87 5.46 -6.67
CA SER A 453 -9.00 4.12 -6.12
C SER A 453 -10.02 4.09 -4.98
N PHE A 454 -10.64 2.94 -4.77
CA PHE A 454 -11.58 2.72 -3.68
C PHE A 454 -10.84 2.30 -2.40
N PHE A 455 -11.22 2.87 -1.26
CA PHE A 455 -10.74 2.50 0.07
C PHE A 455 -11.92 2.13 0.97
N GLU A 456 -11.79 1.03 1.72
CA GLU A 456 -12.73 0.64 2.78
C GLU A 456 -11.99 0.44 4.10
N SER A 457 -12.42 1.18 5.12
CA SER A 457 -12.05 0.89 6.51
C SER A 457 -13.07 -0.07 7.11
N GLN A 458 -12.69 -1.35 7.22
CA GLN A 458 -13.52 -2.33 7.92
C GLN A 458 -13.63 -2.00 9.42
N THR A 459 -12.52 -1.58 10.04
CA THR A 459 -12.45 -1.28 11.47
C THR A 459 -13.36 -0.12 11.88
N TYR A 460 -13.44 0.92 11.05
CA TYR A 460 -14.21 2.13 11.37
C TYR A 460 -15.49 2.26 10.55
N GLY A 461 -15.80 1.27 9.71
CA GLY A 461 -17.06 1.17 8.98
C GLY A 461 -17.30 2.34 8.04
N PHE A 462 -16.33 2.70 7.21
CA PHE A 462 -16.53 3.72 6.18
C PHE A 462 -15.78 3.40 4.91
N LYS A 463 -16.19 4.05 3.82
CA LYS A 463 -15.61 3.91 2.48
C LYS A 463 -15.36 5.28 1.90
N MET A 464 -14.38 5.39 1.02
CA MET A 464 -14.08 6.62 0.30
C MET A 464 -13.30 6.31 -0.98
N GLN A 465 -13.04 7.34 -1.77
CA GLN A 465 -12.05 7.28 -2.83
C GLN A 465 -10.79 8.07 -2.47
N TYR A 466 -9.65 7.69 -3.04
CA TYR A 466 -8.37 8.38 -2.91
C TYR A 466 -7.59 8.33 -4.24
N PRO A 467 -6.62 9.22 -4.50
CA PRO A 467 -5.88 9.19 -5.75
C PRO A 467 -5.22 7.84 -5.98
N LYS A 468 -5.40 7.28 -7.19
CA LYS A 468 -4.98 5.90 -7.48
C LYS A 468 -3.47 5.69 -7.42
N SER A 469 -2.69 6.73 -7.72
CA SER A 469 -1.22 6.68 -7.65
C SER A 469 -0.69 6.82 -6.22
N TRP A 470 -1.55 6.87 -5.22
CA TRP A 470 -1.16 7.02 -3.82
C TRP A 470 -1.23 5.70 -3.06
N TYR A 471 -0.53 5.66 -1.95
CA TYR A 471 -0.52 4.60 -0.96
C TYR A 471 -1.25 5.09 0.27
N PHE A 472 -1.82 4.16 1.04
CA PHE A 472 -2.38 4.45 2.35
C PHE A 472 -1.81 3.52 3.40
N SER A 473 -1.89 3.94 4.66
CA SER A 473 -1.48 3.12 5.80
C SER A 473 -2.27 3.52 7.04
N SER A 474 -2.60 2.54 7.88
CA SER A 474 -3.20 2.80 9.19
C SER A 474 -2.15 3.40 10.12
N LEU A 475 -2.44 4.58 10.67
CA LEU A 475 -1.60 5.25 11.65
C LEU A 475 -2.04 4.94 13.10
N GLY A 476 -3.07 4.09 13.27
CA GLY A 476 -3.69 3.81 14.57
C GLY A 476 -4.71 4.86 15.00
N ALA A 477 -5.48 4.56 16.06
CA ALA A 477 -6.44 5.47 16.70
C ALA A 477 -7.39 6.20 15.73
N GLY A 478 -8.01 5.48 14.79
CA GLY A 478 -8.95 6.09 13.85
C GLY A 478 -8.28 6.94 12.76
N SER A 479 -6.97 6.79 12.56
CA SER A 479 -6.20 7.61 11.63
C SER A 479 -5.61 6.81 10.47
N TYR A 480 -5.66 7.38 9.28
CA TYR A 480 -5.07 6.87 8.04
C TYR A 480 -4.19 7.93 7.40
N GLY A 481 -2.99 7.54 6.99
CA GLY A 481 -2.09 8.37 6.18
C GLY A 481 -2.27 8.06 4.71
N PHE A 482 -2.06 9.05 3.85
CA PHE A 482 -2.01 8.90 2.40
C PHE A 482 -0.78 9.61 1.83
N ALA A 483 -0.07 8.99 0.88
CA ALA A 483 1.12 9.56 0.24
C ALA A 483 1.25 9.12 -1.22
N ASP A 484 2.01 9.85 -2.03
CA ASP A 484 2.33 9.48 -3.42
C ASP A 484 3.52 8.50 -3.54
N GLN A 485 4.01 8.01 -2.41
CA GLN A 485 5.04 6.99 -2.24
C GLN A 485 4.60 6.04 -1.11
N PRO A 486 5.15 4.80 -1.02
CA PRO A 486 4.89 3.93 0.12
C PRO A 486 5.09 4.66 1.45
N ILE A 487 4.15 4.52 2.39
CA ILE A 487 4.17 5.32 3.62
C ILE A 487 5.22 4.80 4.61
N GLU A 488 6.19 5.65 4.91
CA GLU A 488 7.28 5.44 5.87
C GLU A 488 7.29 6.56 6.92
N ASN A 489 6.74 6.29 8.12
CA ASN A 489 6.77 7.04 9.40
C ASN A 489 6.62 8.60 9.41
N SER A 490 6.61 9.29 8.28
CA SER A 490 6.65 10.76 8.18
C SER A 490 6.40 11.32 6.77
N ASN A 491 6.38 10.50 5.72
CA ASN A 491 6.14 10.97 4.35
C ASN A 491 4.65 11.04 3.97
N GLN A 492 3.73 10.88 4.95
CA GLN A 492 2.31 11.07 4.66
C GLN A 492 2.03 12.50 4.20
N ILE A 493 1.36 12.61 3.07
CA ILE A 493 0.93 13.87 2.49
C ILE A 493 -0.36 14.32 3.16
N LEU A 494 -1.33 13.40 3.25
CA LEU A 494 -2.60 13.65 3.92
C LEU A 494 -2.77 12.74 5.12
N THR A 495 -3.55 13.20 6.10
CA THR A 495 -4.00 12.40 7.22
C THR A 495 -5.49 12.54 7.38
N LEU A 496 -6.21 11.42 7.29
CA LEU A 496 -7.61 11.29 7.69
C LEU A 496 -7.66 10.82 9.15
N LYS A 497 -8.46 11.47 9.99
CA LYS A 497 -8.68 11.09 11.39
C LYS A 497 -10.16 11.07 11.71
N ILE A 498 -10.53 10.26 12.69
CA ILE A 498 -11.82 10.36 13.37
C ILE A 498 -11.60 11.18 14.64
N VAL A 499 -12.32 12.29 14.76
CA VAL A 499 -12.19 13.21 15.89
C VAL A 499 -13.52 13.36 16.63
N SER A 500 -13.45 13.56 17.94
CA SER A 500 -14.62 13.89 18.75
C SER A 500 -15.12 15.29 18.41
N GLY A 501 -16.43 15.42 18.23
CA GLY A 501 -17.08 16.67 17.87
C GLY A 501 -18.04 16.48 16.71
N SER A 502 -19.27 16.98 16.89
CA SER A 502 -20.27 17.03 15.84
C SER A 502 -20.03 18.24 14.94
N ILE A 503 -20.21 18.05 13.64
CA ILE A 503 -20.41 19.16 12.71
C ILE A 503 -21.89 19.18 12.31
N GLU A 504 -22.53 20.35 12.41
CA GLU A 504 -23.99 20.47 12.22
C GLU A 504 -24.42 20.16 10.78
N ASP A 505 -23.54 20.42 9.80
CA ASP A 505 -23.80 20.17 8.38
C ASP A 505 -22.62 19.42 7.74
N ASN A 506 -22.90 18.62 6.69
CA ASN A 506 -21.90 17.99 5.78
C ASN A 506 -21.01 19.01 5.04
N ILE A 507 -21.06 20.29 5.40
CA ILE A 507 -20.30 21.35 4.79
C ILE A 507 -18.88 21.29 5.36
N SER A 508 -17.93 20.98 4.49
CA SER A 508 -16.50 21.00 4.77
C SER A 508 -16.10 22.34 5.41
N LYS A 509 -15.92 22.34 6.73
CA LYS A 509 -15.36 23.51 7.41
C LYS A 509 -13.90 23.61 7.00
N THR A 510 -13.63 24.44 6.00
CA THR A 510 -12.28 24.57 5.47
C THR A 510 -11.50 25.57 6.32
N GLN A 511 -10.47 25.10 7.03
CA GLN A 511 -9.43 25.98 7.53
C GLN A 511 -8.27 25.96 6.53
N THR A 512 -8.15 27.01 5.72
CA THR A 512 -7.03 27.17 4.79
C THR A 512 -6.05 28.21 5.32
N SER A 513 -4.82 27.79 5.57
CA SER A 513 -3.65 28.66 5.46
C SER A 513 -2.91 28.31 4.15
N ALA A 514 -1.93 29.13 3.74
CA ALA A 514 -1.14 28.84 2.54
C ALA A 514 -0.47 27.44 2.58
N ASP A 515 -0.18 26.95 3.79
CA ASP A 515 0.60 25.72 4.00
C ASP A 515 -0.26 24.52 4.45
N LEU A 516 -1.49 24.75 4.92
CA LEU A 516 -2.33 23.70 5.51
C LEU A 516 -3.80 23.87 5.12
N THR A 517 -4.40 22.78 4.65
CA THR A 517 -5.84 22.61 4.49
C THR A 517 -6.32 21.59 5.52
N ILE A 518 -7.47 21.87 6.13
CA ILE A 518 -8.21 20.92 6.96
C ILE A 518 -9.67 20.93 6.48
N LEU A 519 -10.20 19.76 6.16
CA LEU A 519 -11.60 19.53 5.77
C LEU A 519 -12.27 18.59 6.76
N TYR A 520 -13.57 18.77 6.98
CA TYR A 520 -14.36 17.90 7.86
C TYR A 520 -15.54 17.27 7.11
N ALA A 521 -15.91 16.05 7.48
CA ALA A 521 -17.18 15.42 7.09
C ALA A 521 -17.87 14.76 8.29
N LYS A 522 -19.20 14.72 8.28
CA LYS A 522 -19.97 14.16 9.40
C LYS A 522 -19.81 12.64 9.39
N ARG A 523 -19.45 12.06 10.53
CA ARG A 523 -19.50 10.61 10.74
C ARG A 523 -20.80 10.21 11.41
N ASN A 524 -21.08 10.79 12.57
CA ASN A 524 -22.30 10.60 13.33
C ASN A 524 -22.56 11.85 14.19
N ASP A 525 -23.40 11.74 15.22
CA ASP A 525 -23.77 12.89 16.05
C ASP A 525 -22.68 13.31 17.05
N THR A 526 -21.69 12.46 17.33
CA THR A 526 -20.62 12.73 18.31
C THR A 526 -19.21 12.78 17.70
N GLU A 527 -19.06 12.36 16.45
CA GLU A 527 -17.77 12.25 15.76
C GLU A 527 -17.82 12.83 14.34
N SER A 528 -16.66 13.29 13.88
CA SER A 528 -16.44 13.74 12.51
C SER A 528 -15.15 13.16 11.94
N TYR A 529 -15.10 13.08 10.62
CA TYR A 529 -13.87 12.87 9.87
C TYR A 529 -13.14 14.20 9.72
N GLU A 530 -11.84 14.21 9.96
CA GLU A 530 -10.93 15.32 9.71
C GLU A 530 -9.87 14.88 8.71
N LEU A 531 -9.85 15.50 7.53
CA LEU A 531 -8.81 15.28 6.52
C LEU A 531 -7.91 16.51 6.47
N SER A 532 -6.62 16.33 6.76
CA SER A 532 -5.63 17.40 6.84
C SER A 532 -4.43 17.14 5.95
N GLY A 533 -3.82 18.20 5.41
CA GLY A 533 -2.61 18.11 4.59
C GLY A 533 -2.25 19.43 3.89
N PRO A 534 -1.16 19.45 3.08
CA PRO A 534 -0.71 20.66 2.41
C PRO A 534 -1.76 21.29 1.48
N GLY A 535 -1.82 22.62 1.46
CA GLY A 535 -2.81 23.37 0.67
C GLY A 535 -2.85 23.03 -0.82
N LYS A 536 -1.71 22.62 -1.40
CA LYS A 536 -1.59 22.22 -2.81
C LYS A 536 -2.40 20.97 -3.20
N TYR A 537 -2.89 20.21 -2.23
CA TYR A 537 -3.73 19.01 -2.46
C TYR A 537 -5.21 19.25 -2.14
N LYS A 538 -5.65 20.50 -2.01
CA LYS A 538 -7.02 20.85 -1.60
C LYS A 538 -8.08 20.16 -2.47
N ASP A 539 -7.90 20.14 -3.79
CA ASP A 539 -8.90 19.57 -4.71
C ASP A 539 -9.00 18.06 -4.52
N GLN A 540 -7.87 17.36 -4.36
CA GLN A 540 -7.85 15.93 -4.04
C GLN A 540 -8.49 15.66 -2.67
N MET A 541 -8.16 16.47 -1.67
CA MET A 541 -8.76 16.36 -0.34
C MET A 541 -10.28 16.55 -0.37
N GLN A 542 -10.77 17.49 -1.18
CA GLN A 542 -12.20 17.75 -1.31
C GLN A 542 -12.92 16.55 -1.92
N ILE A 543 -12.38 15.99 -3.00
CA ILE A 543 -12.92 14.76 -3.62
C ILE A 543 -12.89 13.58 -2.65
N MET A 544 -11.82 13.44 -1.88
CA MET A 544 -11.67 12.40 -0.86
C MET A 544 -12.72 12.54 0.25
N ILE A 545 -12.81 13.70 0.88
CA ILE A 545 -13.71 13.90 2.03
C ILE A 545 -15.20 13.83 1.63
N GLU A 546 -15.56 14.36 0.45
CA GLU A 546 -16.94 14.34 -0.06
C GLU A 546 -17.39 12.93 -0.49
N SER A 547 -16.43 12.04 -0.75
CA SER A 547 -16.70 10.64 -1.11
C SER A 547 -16.93 9.71 0.08
N ILE A 548 -16.78 10.20 1.32
CA ILE A 548 -16.90 9.34 2.50
C ILE A 548 -18.35 8.87 2.66
N VAL A 549 -18.54 7.56 2.68
CA VAL A 549 -19.82 6.90 2.94
C VAL A 549 -19.68 6.01 4.17
N ASN A 550 -20.50 6.28 5.19
CA ASN A 550 -20.57 5.45 6.38
C ASN A 550 -21.27 4.12 6.07
N LYS A 551 -20.73 3.03 6.60
CA LYS A 551 -21.37 1.71 6.59
C LYS A 551 -22.39 1.71 7.73
N ASN A 552 -23.67 1.68 7.38
CA ASN A 552 -24.77 1.56 8.34
C ASN A 552 -24.76 0.20 9.05
#